data_AF-E9H795-F1
#
_entry.id   AF-E9H795-F1
#
_cell.length_a   1.000
_cell.length_b   1.000
_cell.length_c   1.000
_cell.angle_alpha   90.00
_cell.angle_beta   90.00
_cell.angle_gamma   90.00
#
_symmetry.space_group_name_H-M   'P 1'
#
loop_
_entity.id
_entity.type
_entity.pdbx_description
1 polymer ?
#
loop_
_entity_poly.entity_id
_entity_poly.type
_entity_poly.pdbx_seq_one_letter_code
_entity_poly.pdbx_strand_id
1 'polypeptide(L)'
;MALMGTSTFAFSVVRDPVDQFESLYNYMGLRSTYKTDLKGFVRMLRNNQSVIDHKPRGGMGRFGRNQIAFDWGVSPKLFNKDPEIIRERIEQLDDQFELVLIAERMEESLVLLADRLCWPLEYVTHLDLNVRKPERTVQLEEDERQILGNWLNFDTSIYEYFSRRFDDHVARFNTVAGQPDRMEEQVRLLRQSNLQLQERCVIQRVGNEKLRGKFLETHNDTFGYLIQP
;
A
#
# COMPACT_ATOMS: atom_id res chain seq x y z
N MET A 1 15.87 -7.30 -19.40
CA MET A 1 17.26 -7.33 -18.90
C MET A 1 17.32 -6.34 -17.75
N ALA A 2 17.33 -6.81 -16.51
CA ALA A 2 17.41 -5.91 -15.35
C ALA A 2 18.85 -5.37 -15.25
N LEU A 3 18.99 -4.06 -15.03
CA LEU A 3 20.26 -3.32 -14.92
C LEU A 3 20.95 -3.51 -13.56
N MET A 4 20.35 -4.26 -12.64
CA MET A 4 20.84 -4.43 -11.27
C MET A 4 21.60 -5.75 -11.14
N GLY A 5 22.65 -5.76 -10.31
CA GLY A 5 23.48 -6.95 -10.10
C GLY A 5 22.68 -8.09 -9.46
N THR A 6 23.15 -9.33 -9.66
CA THR A 6 22.50 -10.56 -9.15
C THR A 6 22.38 -10.63 -7.62
N SER A 7 23.04 -9.74 -6.88
CA SER A 7 22.99 -9.64 -5.43
C SER A 7 22.08 -8.50 -4.94
N THR A 8 21.29 -7.90 -5.82
CA THR A 8 20.40 -6.79 -5.45
C THR A 8 19.17 -7.34 -4.74
N PHE A 9 18.95 -6.92 -3.50
CA PHE A 9 17.71 -7.21 -2.78
C PHE A 9 16.58 -6.31 -3.30
N ALA A 10 15.55 -6.91 -3.88
CA ALA A 10 14.36 -6.24 -4.34
C ALA A 10 13.20 -6.46 -3.35
N PHE A 11 12.53 -5.37 -3.00
CA PHE A 11 11.32 -5.42 -2.22
C PHE A 11 10.28 -4.46 -2.76
N SER A 12 9.03 -4.70 -2.40
CA SER A 12 7.89 -3.87 -2.76
C SER A 12 6.95 -3.74 -1.58
N VAL A 13 5.89 -2.96 -1.71
CA VAL A 13 4.82 -2.84 -0.73
C VAL A 13 3.47 -2.92 -1.43
N VAL A 14 2.55 -3.67 -0.82
CA VAL A 14 1.15 -3.72 -1.23
C VAL A 14 0.25 -3.28 -0.07
N ARG A 15 -0.98 -2.91 -0.41
CA ARG A 15 -2.03 -2.46 0.50
C ARG A 15 -3.34 -3.09 0.04
N ASP A 16 -4.33 -3.16 0.93
CA ASP A 16 -5.69 -3.54 0.57
C ASP A 16 -6.12 -2.78 -0.71
N PRO A 17 -6.51 -3.49 -1.79
CA PRO A 17 -6.75 -2.87 -3.08
C PRO A 17 -7.92 -1.89 -3.08
N VAL A 18 -8.94 -2.13 -2.27
CA VAL A 18 -10.12 -1.28 -2.19
C VAL A 18 -9.77 0.04 -1.50
N ASP A 19 -9.04 -0.04 -0.38
CA ASP A 19 -8.54 1.12 0.35
C ASP A 19 -7.49 1.90 -0.44
N GLN A 20 -6.63 1.20 -1.18
CA GLN A 20 -5.67 1.82 -2.08
C GLN A 20 -6.39 2.53 -3.24
N PHE A 21 -7.40 1.92 -3.84
CA PHE A 21 -8.16 2.55 -4.90
C PHE A 21 -8.98 3.74 -4.38
N GLU A 22 -9.60 3.65 -3.20
CA GLU A 22 -10.28 4.78 -2.56
C GLU A 22 -9.32 5.96 -2.35
N SER A 23 -8.14 5.67 -1.80
CA SER A 23 -7.09 6.66 -1.58
C SER A 23 -6.62 7.28 -2.90
N LEU A 24 -6.38 6.47 -3.92
CA LEU A 24 -6.01 6.92 -5.26
C LEU A 24 -7.10 7.77 -5.90
N TYR A 25 -8.37 7.39 -5.73
CA TYR A 25 -9.53 8.07 -6.30
C TYR A 25 -9.62 9.50 -5.79
N ASN A 26 -9.44 9.68 -4.48
CA ASN A 26 -9.41 11.01 -3.86
C ASN A 26 -8.14 11.77 -4.27
N TYR A 27 -6.97 11.19 -4.03
CA TYR A 27 -5.68 11.88 -4.17
C TYR A 27 -5.38 12.34 -5.60
N MET A 28 -5.69 11.50 -6.59
CA MET A 28 -5.47 11.82 -8.02
C MET A 28 -6.68 12.50 -8.68
N GLY A 29 -7.73 12.82 -7.91
CA GLY A 29 -8.93 13.49 -8.42
C GLY A 29 -9.65 12.69 -9.51
N LEU A 30 -9.76 11.36 -9.35
CA LEU A 30 -10.34 10.48 -10.38
C LEU A 30 -11.83 10.73 -10.64
N ARG A 31 -12.51 11.46 -9.75
CA ARG A 31 -13.83 12.04 -10.01
C ARG A 31 -13.89 12.81 -11.32
N SER A 32 -12.83 13.54 -11.67
CA SER A 32 -12.77 14.29 -12.92
C SER A 32 -12.65 13.38 -14.16
N THR A 33 -12.09 12.19 -13.98
CA THR A 33 -11.94 11.17 -15.04
C THR A 33 -13.24 10.40 -15.23
N TYR A 34 -13.81 9.87 -14.14
CA TYR A 34 -14.99 9.02 -14.18
C TYR A 34 -16.32 9.79 -14.11
N LYS A 35 -16.26 11.11 -13.90
CA LYS A 35 -17.41 12.04 -13.84
C LYS A 35 -18.40 11.72 -12.72
N THR A 36 -17.94 11.11 -11.63
CA THR A 36 -18.76 10.72 -10.47
C THR A 36 -17.91 10.61 -9.21
N ASP A 37 -18.50 10.62 -8.02
CA ASP A 37 -17.77 10.31 -6.78
C ASP A 37 -17.52 8.80 -6.63
N LEU A 38 -16.78 8.37 -5.61
CA LEU A 38 -16.42 6.96 -5.46
C LEU A 38 -17.65 6.05 -5.29
N LYS A 39 -18.63 6.44 -4.45
CA LYS A 39 -19.86 5.63 -4.28
C LYS A 39 -20.67 5.56 -5.57
N GLY A 40 -20.76 6.66 -6.32
CA GLY A 40 -21.36 6.69 -7.65
C GLY A 40 -20.61 5.82 -8.65
N PHE A 41 -19.29 5.78 -8.59
CA PHE A 41 -18.46 4.88 -9.39
C PHE A 41 -18.77 3.40 -9.09
N VAL A 42 -18.83 3.02 -7.80
CA VAL A 42 -19.21 1.65 -7.40
C VAL A 42 -20.63 1.29 -7.84
N ARG A 43 -21.59 2.22 -7.74
CA ARG A 43 -22.96 2.01 -8.28
C ARG A 43 -22.94 1.79 -9.79
N MET A 44 -22.10 2.51 -10.54
CA MET A 44 -21.96 2.29 -11.98
C MET A 44 -21.35 0.93 -12.30
N LEU A 45 -20.34 0.48 -11.55
CA LEU A 45 -19.77 -0.86 -11.67
C LEU A 45 -20.82 -1.94 -11.47
N ARG A 46 -21.65 -1.80 -10.43
CA ARG A 46 -22.76 -2.72 -10.13
C ARG A 46 -23.73 -2.86 -11.30
N ASN A 47 -24.07 -1.74 -11.94
CA ASN A 47 -25.11 -1.70 -12.96
C ASN A 47 -24.59 -2.05 -14.37
N ASN A 48 -23.38 -1.61 -14.72
CA ASN A 48 -22.81 -1.81 -16.04
C ASN A 48 -21.27 -1.72 -16.04
N GLN A 49 -20.63 -2.76 -15.50
CA GLN A 49 -19.17 -2.88 -15.46
C GLN A 49 -18.52 -2.71 -16.84
N SER A 50 -19.12 -3.24 -17.90
CA SER A 50 -18.56 -3.17 -19.26
C SER A 50 -18.32 -1.73 -19.72
N VAL A 51 -19.21 -0.79 -19.38
CA VAL A 51 -19.03 0.63 -19.72
C VAL A 51 -17.85 1.24 -18.98
N ILE A 52 -17.60 0.80 -17.74
CA ILE A 52 -16.47 1.27 -16.93
C ILE A 52 -15.15 0.72 -17.45
N ASP A 53 -15.12 -0.54 -17.91
CA ASP A 53 -13.90 -1.17 -18.44
C ASP A 53 -13.36 -0.49 -19.69
N HIS A 54 -14.21 0.23 -20.43
CA HIS A 54 -13.81 1.03 -21.60
C HIS A 54 -13.43 2.48 -21.25
N LYS A 55 -13.57 2.90 -19.98
CA LYS A 55 -13.14 4.25 -19.56
C LYS A 55 -11.62 4.33 -19.52
N PRO A 56 -11.03 5.47 -19.97
CA PRO A 56 -9.60 5.65 -19.89
C PRO A 56 -9.13 5.76 -18.43
N ARG A 57 -7.87 5.39 -18.20
CA ARG A 57 -7.15 5.69 -16.95
C ARG A 57 -6.96 7.22 -16.81
N GLY A 58 -7.05 7.72 -15.59
CA GLY A 58 -6.83 9.13 -15.25
C GLY A 58 -5.38 9.57 -15.37
N GLY A 59 -5.13 10.89 -15.29
CA GLY A 59 -3.78 11.45 -15.28
C GLY A 59 -2.95 11.13 -16.53
N MET A 60 -3.54 11.22 -17.73
CA MET A 60 -2.92 10.82 -19.00
C MET A 60 -2.50 9.33 -19.03
N GLY A 61 -3.36 8.44 -18.54
CA GLY A 61 -3.11 7.00 -18.62
C GLY A 61 -2.43 6.38 -17.38
N ARG A 62 -2.08 7.19 -16.38
CA ARG A 62 -1.25 6.77 -15.24
C ARG A 62 -2.01 6.09 -14.12
N PHE A 63 -3.26 6.49 -13.86
CA PHE A 63 -3.99 6.11 -12.64
C PHE A 63 -5.32 5.42 -12.95
N GLY A 64 -5.60 4.27 -12.35
CA GLY A 64 -6.89 3.59 -12.52
C GLY A 64 -6.94 2.17 -11.99
N ARG A 65 -7.77 1.33 -12.62
CA ARG A 65 -7.97 -0.09 -12.29
C ARG A 65 -6.65 -0.83 -12.08
N ASN A 66 -6.55 -1.66 -11.05
CA ASN A 66 -5.39 -2.50 -10.76
C ASN A 66 -4.07 -1.70 -10.78
N GLN A 67 -3.96 -0.70 -9.90
CA GLN A 67 -2.83 0.22 -9.88
C GLN A 67 -1.55 -0.47 -9.41
N ILE A 68 -1.63 -1.40 -8.44
CA ILE A 68 -0.46 -2.17 -7.96
C ILE A 68 0.10 -2.98 -9.13
N ALA A 69 -0.74 -3.75 -9.82
CA ALA A 69 -0.34 -4.52 -10.98
C ALA A 69 0.26 -3.64 -12.09
N PHE A 70 -0.37 -2.49 -12.37
CA PHE A 70 0.12 -1.55 -13.37
C PHE A 70 1.51 -1.00 -13.03
N ASP A 71 1.73 -0.61 -11.78
CA ASP A 71 3.01 -0.08 -11.30
C ASP A 71 4.11 -1.15 -11.32
N TRP A 72 3.74 -2.42 -11.18
CA TRP A 72 4.63 -3.58 -11.38
C TRP A 72 4.77 -4.01 -12.86
N GLY A 73 4.29 -3.19 -13.80
CA GLY A 73 4.47 -3.39 -15.23
C GLY A 73 3.50 -4.37 -15.88
N VAL A 74 2.42 -4.78 -15.20
CA VAL A 74 1.34 -5.56 -15.82
C VAL A 74 0.55 -4.68 -16.79
N SER A 75 0.43 -5.12 -18.04
CA SER A 75 -0.33 -4.37 -19.04
C SER A 75 -1.82 -4.34 -18.70
N PRO A 76 -2.50 -3.17 -18.78
CA PRO A 76 -3.95 -3.10 -18.61
C PRO A 76 -4.77 -3.98 -19.55
N LYS A 77 -4.17 -4.40 -20.67
CA LYS A 77 -4.78 -5.36 -21.62
C LYS A 77 -5.05 -6.74 -21.01
N LEU A 78 -4.41 -7.05 -19.88
CA LEU A 78 -4.56 -8.31 -19.15
C LEU A 78 -5.68 -8.28 -18.10
N PHE A 79 -6.22 -7.11 -17.75
CA PHE A 79 -7.16 -7.00 -16.62
C PHE A 79 -8.54 -7.64 -16.86
N ASN A 80 -8.89 -7.89 -18.12
CA ASN A 80 -10.11 -8.61 -18.52
C ASN A 80 -9.83 -10.05 -18.98
N LYS A 81 -8.65 -10.60 -18.65
CA LYS A 81 -8.26 -11.97 -19.01
C LYS A 81 -8.66 -12.96 -17.92
N ASP A 82 -8.59 -14.24 -18.29
CA ASP A 82 -9.02 -15.35 -17.43
C ASP A 82 -8.18 -15.41 -16.14
N PRO A 83 -8.76 -15.88 -15.01
CA PRO A 83 -8.08 -15.98 -13.72
C PRO A 83 -6.74 -16.74 -13.77
N GLU A 84 -6.60 -17.73 -14.65
CA GLU A 84 -5.33 -18.47 -14.82
C GLU A 84 -4.18 -17.56 -15.28
N ILE A 85 -4.46 -16.60 -16.17
CA ILE A 85 -3.45 -15.63 -16.63
C ILE A 85 -3.03 -14.71 -15.48
N ILE A 86 -3.97 -14.35 -14.60
CA ILE A 86 -3.67 -13.56 -13.40
C ILE A 86 -2.75 -14.37 -12.48
N ARG A 87 -3.09 -15.64 -12.20
CA ARG A 87 -2.30 -16.53 -11.36
C ARG A 87 -0.87 -16.72 -11.89
N GLU A 88 -0.72 -17.10 -13.16
CA GLU A 88 0.60 -17.27 -13.79
C GLU A 88 1.44 -15.99 -13.72
N ARG A 89 0.80 -14.83 -13.90
CA ARG A 89 1.51 -13.55 -13.84
C ARG A 89 1.90 -13.18 -12.41
N ILE A 90 1.12 -13.53 -11.40
CA ILE A 90 1.47 -13.33 -9.98
C ILE A 90 2.68 -14.19 -9.62
N GLU A 91 2.72 -15.45 -10.06
CA GLU A 91 3.89 -16.33 -9.87
C GLU A 91 5.15 -15.73 -10.51
N GLN A 92 5.05 -15.15 -11.70
CA GLN A 92 6.19 -14.45 -12.33
C GLN A 92 6.61 -13.17 -11.59
N LEU A 93 5.68 -12.48 -10.93
CA LEU A 93 5.96 -11.26 -10.16
C LEU A 93 6.64 -11.61 -8.84
N ASP A 94 6.25 -12.73 -8.25
CA ASP A 94 6.83 -13.25 -7.02
C ASP A 94 8.33 -13.57 -7.16
N ASP A 95 8.76 -14.05 -8.33
CA ASP A 95 10.19 -14.24 -8.65
C ASP A 95 11.00 -12.94 -8.71
N GLN A 96 10.36 -11.76 -8.68
CA GLN A 96 11.03 -10.46 -8.79
C GLN A 96 11.31 -9.78 -7.45
N PHE A 97 10.74 -10.27 -6.36
CA PHE A 97 10.84 -9.64 -5.06
C PHE A 97 11.21 -10.67 -3.98
N GLU A 98 12.31 -10.42 -3.26
CA GLU A 98 12.70 -11.23 -2.10
C GLU A 98 11.80 -10.99 -0.87
N LEU A 99 11.12 -9.85 -0.84
CA LEU A 99 10.14 -9.49 0.19
C LEU A 99 9.09 -8.51 -0.36
N VAL A 100 7.81 -8.79 -0.15
CA VAL A 100 6.73 -7.83 -0.37
C VAL A 100 6.12 -7.48 0.98
N LEU A 101 6.15 -6.20 1.33
CA LEU A 101 5.63 -5.64 2.57
C LEU A 101 4.10 -5.46 2.49
N ILE A 102 3.43 -5.52 3.64
CA ILE A 102 1.98 -5.26 3.76
C ILE A 102 1.78 -3.96 4.53
N ALA A 103 1.15 -2.97 3.91
CA ALA A 103 0.99 -1.64 4.48
C ALA A 103 0.18 -1.66 5.78
N GLU A 104 -0.82 -2.55 5.91
CA GLU A 104 -1.63 -2.78 7.10
C GLU A 104 -0.83 -3.40 8.26
N ARG A 105 0.34 -3.98 7.96
CA ARG A 105 1.28 -4.61 8.91
C ARG A 105 2.65 -3.95 8.80
N MET A 106 2.68 -2.61 8.71
CA MET A 106 3.91 -1.87 8.38
C MET A 106 5.04 -2.12 9.40
N GLU A 107 4.74 -2.23 10.69
CA GLU A 107 5.76 -2.46 11.70
C GLU A 107 6.41 -3.84 11.57
N GLU A 108 5.62 -4.90 11.39
CA GLU A 108 6.14 -6.25 11.09
C GLU A 108 6.91 -6.26 9.76
N SER A 109 6.41 -5.52 8.77
CA SER A 109 7.04 -5.38 7.46
C SER A 109 8.42 -4.76 7.59
N LEU A 110 8.56 -3.69 8.36
CA LEU A 110 9.83 -3.00 8.58
C LEU A 110 10.81 -3.83 9.42
N VAL A 111 10.31 -4.61 10.40
CA VAL A 111 11.12 -5.59 11.14
C VAL A 111 11.71 -6.63 10.18
N LEU A 112 10.89 -7.23 9.32
CA LEU A 112 11.35 -8.20 8.32
C LEU A 112 12.33 -7.56 7.32
N LEU A 113 12.06 -6.34 6.87
CA LEU A 113 12.95 -5.62 5.96
C LEU A 113 14.33 -5.36 6.61
N ALA A 114 14.34 -4.88 7.86
CA ALA A 114 15.57 -4.65 8.60
C ALA A 114 16.38 -5.93 8.77
N ASP A 115 15.73 -7.05 9.14
CA ASP A 115 16.38 -8.36 9.28
C ASP A 115 17.02 -8.82 7.95
N ARG A 116 16.31 -8.69 6.82
CA ARG A 116 16.81 -9.09 5.49
C ARG A 116 17.95 -8.23 4.98
N LEU A 117 17.96 -6.95 5.32
CA LEU A 117 19.03 -6.02 4.95
C LEU A 117 20.18 -6.01 5.97
N CYS A 118 20.08 -6.83 7.03
CA CYS A 118 21.00 -6.83 8.17
C CYS A 118 21.14 -5.43 8.81
N TRP A 119 20.06 -4.67 8.83
CA TRP A 119 20.01 -3.35 9.44
C TRP A 119 19.68 -3.45 10.92
N PRO A 120 20.31 -2.60 11.75
CA PRO A 120 19.83 -2.35 13.09
C PRO A 120 18.37 -1.87 13.06
N LEU A 121 17.56 -2.30 14.04
CA LEU A 121 16.13 -1.96 14.09
C LEU A 121 15.91 -0.43 14.15
N GLU A 122 16.85 0.32 14.75
CA GLU A 122 16.75 1.77 14.80
C GLU A 122 16.71 2.45 13.42
N TYR A 123 17.23 1.82 12.36
CA TYR A 123 17.26 2.39 11.01
C TYR A 123 15.88 2.41 10.35
N VAL A 124 14.92 1.65 10.88
CA VAL A 124 13.53 1.66 10.43
C VAL A 124 12.60 2.38 11.42
N THR A 125 13.16 3.10 12.40
CA THR A 125 12.39 4.03 13.25
C THR A 125 11.79 5.14 12.39
N HIS A 126 10.50 5.43 12.57
CA HIS A 126 9.75 6.32 11.69
C HIS A 126 8.68 7.14 12.41
N LEU A 127 8.17 8.14 11.68
CA LEU A 127 6.94 8.86 11.97
C LEU A 127 5.97 8.64 10.81
N ASP A 128 4.68 8.53 11.10
CA ASP A 128 3.68 8.29 10.07
C ASP A 128 3.44 9.55 9.23
N LEU A 129 3.85 9.52 7.96
CA LEU A 129 3.57 10.58 7.00
C LEU A 129 2.34 10.25 6.15
N ASN A 130 1.76 11.28 5.55
CA ASN A 130 0.56 11.17 4.70
C ASN A 130 -0.66 10.53 5.38
N VAL A 131 -0.74 10.57 6.71
CA VAL A 131 -1.93 10.09 7.43
C VAL A 131 -3.11 10.99 7.11
N ARG A 132 -4.11 10.43 6.44
CA ARG A 132 -5.32 11.18 6.05
C ARG A 132 -6.19 11.51 7.26
N LYS A 133 -6.84 12.67 7.18
CA LYS A 133 -7.87 13.09 8.12
C LYS A 133 -9.08 12.15 7.99
N PRO A 134 -9.65 11.62 9.09
CA PRO A 134 -10.73 10.63 9.03
C PRO A 134 -11.93 11.08 8.19
N GLU A 135 -12.28 12.36 8.24
CA GLU A 135 -13.38 12.97 7.47
C GLU A 135 -13.13 13.03 5.95
N ARG A 136 -11.91 12.71 5.50
CA ARG A 136 -11.52 12.65 4.08
C ARG A 136 -11.49 11.23 3.53
N THR A 137 -11.74 10.23 4.36
CA THR A 137 -11.82 8.83 3.94
C THR A 137 -13.26 8.47 3.61
N VAL A 138 -13.48 7.93 2.41
CA VAL A 138 -14.80 7.41 2.03
C VAL A 138 -14.95 5.99 2.54
N GLN A 139 -15.87 5.78 3.48
CA GLN A 139 -16.23 4.44 3.95
C GLN A 139 -17.18 3.77 2.96
N LEU A 140 -16.75 2.64 2.41
CA LEU A 140 -17.55 1.76 1.56
C LEU A 140 -18.16 0.66 2.41
N GLU A 141 -19.43 0.35 2.15
CA GLU A 141 -20.11 -0.80 2.77
C GLU A 141 -19.54 -2.11 2.22
N GLU A 142 -19.76 -3.23 2.92
CA GLU A 142 -19.17 -4.53 2.55
C GLU A 142 -19.55 -4.96 1.12
N ASP A 143 -20.79 -4.74 0.70
CA ASP A 143 -21.23 -5.05 -0.67
C ASP A 143 -20.57 -4.12 -1.72
N GLU A 144 -20.34 -2.86 -1.37
CA GLU A 144 -19.59 -1.90 -2.20
C GLU A 144 -18.12 -2.32 -2.32
N ARG A 145 -17.48 -2.76 -1.22
CA ARG A 145 -16.11 -3.27 -1.20
C ARG A 145 -15.98 -4.50 -2.08
N GLN A 146 -16.89 -5.47 -1.97
CA GLN A 146 -16.86 -6.68 -2.79
C GLN A 146 -16.97 -6.37 -4.29
N ILE A 147 -17.88 -5.47 -4.69
CA ILE A 147 -18.03 -5.07 -6.10
C ILE A 147 -16.74 -4.42 -6.61
N LEU A 148 -16.16 -3.51 -5.83
CA LEU A 148 -14.94 -2.84 -6.22
C LEU A 148 -13.75 -3.80 -6.24
N GLY A 149 -13.60 -4.68 -5.25
CA GLY A 149 -12.56 -5.69 -5.17
C GLY A 149 -12.62 -6.70 -6.32
N ASN A 150 -13.82 -7.11 -6.74
CA ASN A 150 -14.01 -7.96 -7.93
C ASN A 150 -13.57 -7.26 -9.20
N TRP A 151 -13.87 -5.96 -9.33
CA TRP A 151 -13.39 -5.17 -10.46
C TRP A 151 -11.87 -4.97 -10.40
N LEU A 152 -11.29 -4.80 -9.21
CA LEU A 152 -9.86 -4.75 -8.95
C LEU A 152 -9.22 -6.16 -8.88
N ASN A 153 -9.75 -7.11 -9.65
CA ASN A 153 -9.37 -8.53 -9.65
C ASN A 153 -7.86 -8.79 -9.51
N PHE A 154 -7.03 -8.09 -10.28
CA PHE A 154 -5.60 -8.34 -10.31
C PHE A 154 -4.93 -7.88 -9.01
N ASP A 155 -5.25 -6.69 -8.53
CA ASP A 155 -4.70 -6.18 -7.27
C ASP A 155 -5.22 -7.00 -6.08
N THR A 156 -6.49 -7.43 -6.11
CA THR A 156 -7.07 -8.37 -5.13
C THR A 156 -6.30 -9.67 -5.08
N SER A 157 -6.06 -10.31 -6.22
CA SER A 157 -5.27 -11.55 -6.26
C SER A 157 -3.81 -11.34 -5.84
N ILE A 158 -3.17 -10.23 -6.22
CA ILE A 158 -1.82 -9.87 -5.74
C ILE A 158 -1.82 -9.75 -4.21
N TYR A 159 -2.72 -8.94 -3.65
CA TYR A 159 -2.75 -8.67 -2.22
C TYR A 159 -2.98 -9.94 -1.40
N GLU A 160 -3.93 -10.78 -1.79
CA GLU A 160 -4.19 -12.06 -1.13
C GLU A 160 -2.98 -13.01 -1.20
N TYR A 161 -2.33 -13.11 -2.36
CA TYR A 161 -1.16 -13.96 -2.55
C TYR A 161 0.00 -13.53 -1.66
N PHE A 162 0.37 -12.25 -1.71
CA PHE A 162 1.49 -11.73 -0.94
C PHE A 162 1.17 -11.60 0.55
N SER A 163 -0.09 -11.47 0.95
CA SER A 163 -0.49 -11.55 2.37
C SER A 163 -0.19 -12.93 2.95
N ARG A 164 -0.58 -14.01 2.26
CA ARG A 164 -0.25 -15.38 2.66
C ARG A 164 1.25 -15.61 2.69
N ARG A 165 1.97 -15.11 1.68
CA ARG A 165 3.43 -15.20 1.62
C ARG A 165 4.12 -14.45 2.75
N PHE A 166 3.56 -13.31 3.14
CA PHE A 166 4.02 -12.52 4.27
C PHE A 166 3.83 -13.26 5.59
N ASP A 167 2.68 -13.94 5.78
CA ASP A 167 2.46 -14.83 6.93
C ASP A 167 3.56 -15.89 7.05
N ASP A 168 3.96 -16.51 5.93
CA ASP A 168 5.06 -17.48 5.92
C ASP A 168 6.40 -16.84 6.32
N HIS A 169 6.66 -15.58 5.94
CA HIS A 169 7.87 -14.87 6.36
C HIS A 169 7.86 -14.57 7.86
N VAL A 170 6.73 -14.14 8.42
CA VAL A 170 6.57 -13.92 9.86
C VAL A 170 6.72 -15.24 10.64
N ALA A 171 6.08 -16.31 10.17
CA ALA A 171 6.22 -17.63 10.77
C ALA A 171 7.68 -18.09 10.80
N ARG A 172 8.39 -18.00 9.65
CA ARG A 172 9.83 -18.32 9.58
C ARG A 172 10.65 -17.46 10.54
N PHE A 173 10.40 -16.16 10.60
CA PHE A 173 11.12 -15.24 11.49
C PHE A 173 11.00 -15.65 12.97
N ASN A 174 9.85 -16.19 13.38
CA ASN A 174 9.58 -16.68 14.73
C ASN A 174 10.13 -18.09 15.03
N THR A 175 10.64 -18.82 14.02
CA THR A 175 11.17 -20.18 14.22
C THR A 175 12.58 -20.24 14.80
N VAL A 176 13.25 -19.10 15.00
CA VAL A 176 14.61 -19.04 15.55
C VAL A 176 14.63 -19.63 16.97
N ALA A 177 15.44 -20.68 17.17
CA ALA A 177 15.49 -21.44 18.40
C ALA A 177 15.76 -20.53 19.62
N GLY A 178 14.89 -20.63 20.64
CA GLY A 178 15.01 -19.87 21.88
C GLY A 178 14.33 -18.50 21.89
N GLN A 179 13.59 -18.13 20.83
CA GLN A 179 12.85 -16.85 20.75
C GLN A 179 11.41 -17.05 20.24
N PRO A 180 10.53 -17.75 20.98
CA PRO A 180 9.10 -17.70 20.67
C PRO A 180 8.64 -16.23 20.68
N ASP A 181 7.77 -15.87 19.75
CA ASP A 181 7.20 -14.52 19.62
C ASP A 181 8.22 -13.39 19.33
N ARG A 182 9.35 -13.73 18.69
CA ARG A 182 10.40 -12.77 18.25
C ARG A 182 9.81 -11.56 17.51
N MET A 183 8.86 -11.78 16.59
CA MET A 183 8.22 -10.70 15.83
C MET A 183 7.52 -9.69 16.75
N GLU A 184 6.74 -10.17 17.73
CA GLU A 184 6.02 -9.31 18.66
C GLU A 184 7.00 -8.44 19.47
N GLU A 185 8.09 -9.05 19.96
CA GLU A 185 9.12 -8.32 20.70
C GLU A 185 9.83 -7.27 19.84
N GLN A 186 10.20 -7.59 18.60
CA GLN A 186 10.83 -6.63 17.69
C GLN A 186 9.88 -5.48 17.33
N VAL A 187 8.60 -5.76 17.09
CA VAL A 187 7.57 -4.73 16.88
C VAL A 187 7.43 -3.85 18.12
N ARG A 188 7.43 -4.43 19.33
CA ARG A 188 7.38 -3.69 20.59
C ARG A 188 8.57 -2.73 20.74
N LEU A 189 9.78 -3.21 20.43
CA LEU A 189 11.00 -2.39 20.45
C LEU A 189 10.98 -1.28 19.40
N LEU A 190 10.47 -1.57 18.19
CA LEU A 190 10.31 -0.57 17.14
C LEU A 190 9.31 0.53 17.58
N ARG A 191 8.15 0.14 18.11
CA ARG A 191 7.15 1.08 18.66
C ARG A 191 7.74 1.96 19.76
N GLN A 192 8.53 1.39 20.66
CA GLN A 192 9.21 2.15 21.70
C GLN A 192 10.19 3.17 21.11
N SER A 193 10.95 2.78 20.09
CA SER A 193 11.89 3.67 19.38
C SER A 193 11.15 4.80 18.64
N ASN A 194 10.02 4.50 18.00
CA ASN A 194 9.16 5.49 17.34
C ASN A 194 8.61 6.51 18.35
N LEU A 195 8.17 6.06 19.52
CA LEU A 195 7.69 6.95 20.59
C LEU A 195 8.80 7.89 21.08
N GLN A 196 10.01 7.36 21.31
CA GLN A 196 11.15 8.18 21.70
C GLN A 196 11.53 9.21 20.62
N LEU A 197 11.48 8.81 19.35
CA LEU A 197 11.68 9.73 18.23
C LEU A 197 10.63 10.84 18.24
N GLN A 198 9.37 10.49 18.44
CA GLN A 198 8.27 11.45 18.51
C GLN A 198 8.44 12.41 19.68
N GLU A 199 8.73 11.92 20.89
CA GLU A 199 8.93 12.75 22.08
C GLU A 199 10.11 13.73 21.93
N ARG A 200 11.18 13.28 21.28
CA ARG A 200 12.37 14.10 21.06
C ARG A 200 12.17 15.15 19.97
N CYS A 201 11.51 14.80 18.87
CA CYS A 201 11.52 15.61 17.66
C CYS A 201 10.21 16.33 17.38
N VAL A 202 9.05 15.81 17.81
CA VAL A 202 7.74 16.34 17.43
C VAL A 202 7.23 17.32 18.48
N ILE A 203 7.08 18.58 18.10
CA ILE A 203 6.41 19.60 18.91
C ILE A 203 4.91 19.34 18.91
N GLN A 204 4.32 19.14 17.73
CA GLN A 204 2.89 18.95 17.57
C GLN A 204 2.55 18.25 16.25
N ARG A 205 1.58 17.35 16.28
CA ARG A 205 0.90 16.85 15.07
C ARG A 205 -0.18 17.85 14.65
N VAL A 206 -0.14 18.31 13.40
CA VAL A 206 -1.04 19.34 12.87
C VAL A 206 -1.57 18.96 11.49
N GLY A 207 -2.68 19.56 11.07
CA GLY A 207 -3.11 19.47 9.68
C GLY A 207 -2.13 20.18 8.75
N ASN A 208 -1.97 19.67 7.53
CA ASN A 208 -1.00 20.19 6.57
C ASN A 208 -1.19 21.70 6.25
N GLU A 209 -2.41 22.23 6.39
CA GLU A 209 -2.69 23.66 6.21
C GLU A 209 -1.89 24.58 7.17
N LYS A 210 -1.34 24.04 8.25
CA LYS A 210 -0.48 24.74 9.23
C LYS A 210 1.02 24.57 8.95
N LEU A 211 1.41 23.66 8.05
CA LEU A 211 2.80 23.38 7.71
C LEU A 211 3.29 24.32 6.61
N ARG A 212 4.60 24.56 6.54
CA ARG A 212 5.24 25.48 5.57
C ARG A 212 6.62 24.95 5.17
N GLY A 213 7.11 25.41 4.02
CA GLY A 213 8.46 25.09 3.54
C GLY A 213 8.65 23.59 3.31
N LYS A 214 9.80 23.05 3.75
CA LYS A 214 10.16 21.63 3.54
C LYS A 214 9.27 20.62 4.28
N PHE A 215 8.43 21.08 5.21
CA PHE A 215 7.50 20.24 5.96
C PHE A 215 6.07 20.29 5.42
N LEU A 216 5.83 21.03 4.33
CA LEU A 216 4.53 21.07 3.68
C LEU A 216 4.28 19.76 2.94
N GLU A 217 3.22 19.04 3.31
CA GLU A 217 2.76 17.84 2.62
C GLU A 217 2.04 18.21 1.32
N THR A 218 1.88 17.22 0.45
CA THR A 218 1.32 17.43 -0.90
C THR A 218 -0.17 17.81 -0.90
N HIS A 219 -0.93 17.43 0.13
CA HIS A 219 -2.38 17.66 0.18
C HIS A 219 -2.85 18.13 1.56
N ASN A 220 -3.87 19.00 1.63
CA ASN A 220 -4.45 19.48 2.89
C ASN A 220 -5.35 18.46 3.61
N ASP A 221 -5.47 17.26 3.04
CA ASP A 221 -6.27 16.16 3.59
C ASP A 221 -5.45 15.30 4.55
N THR A 222 -4.16 15.59 4.72
CA THR A 222 -3.27 14.83 5.58
C THR A 222 -2.87 15.64 6.81
N PHE A 223 -2.43 14.90 7.83
CA PHE A 223 -1.67 15.44 8.94
C PHE A 223 -0.18 15.44 8.60
N GLY A 224 0.58 16.25 9.33
CA GLY A 224 2.02 16.16 9.44
C GLY A 224 2.48 16.65 10.81
N TYR A 225 3.77 16.96 10.93
CA TYR A 225 4.40 17.26 12.20
C TYR A 225 5.14 18.60 12.17
N LEU A 226 4.87 19.45 13.16
CA LEU A 226 5.80 20.51 13.53
C LEU A 226 6.91 19.87 14.34
N ILE A 227 8.15 19.94 13.84
CA ILE A 227 9.31 19.36 14.49
C ILE A 227 10.22 20.43 15.08
N GLN A 228 10.95 20.09 16.13
CA GLN A 228 12.02 20.93 16.66
C GLN A 228 13.10 21.11 15.57
N PRO A 229 13.62 22.33 15.37
CA PRO A 229 14.69 22.61 14.41
C PRO A 229 15.94 21.76 14.62
#